data_AF-A0A5J4NR93-F1
#
_entry.id   AF-A0A5J4NR93-F1
#
_cell.length_a   1.000
_cell.length_b   1.000
_cell.length_c   1.000
_cell.angle_alpha   90.00
_cell.angle_beta   90.00
_cell.angle_gamma   90.00
#
_symmetry.space_group_name_H-M   'P 1'
#
loop_
_entity.id
_entity.type
_entity.pdbx_description
1 polymer ?
#
loop_
_entity_poly.entity_id
_entity_poly.type
_entity_poly.pdbx_seq_one_letter_code
_entity_poly.pdbx_strand_id
1 'polypeptide(L)'
;MARALSGISVSLLALAVGTAIAALASDRWGCGGLFTGCQNSQWKAVASGVAGLMIAGSACLTAVLIMDLLTLCNEDIALRPGFGVARIVFLAIGTVTLLVAVLVYTAEVGQQWSYFLAVCSSVLTIQLVVMAIVYSTCARKSQ
;
A
#
# COMPACT_ATOMS: atom_id res chain seq x y z
N MET A 1 -16.17 -14.40 12.47
CA MET A 1 -15.11 -13.54 13.07
C MET A 1 -13.89 -13.47 12.17
N ALA A 2 -13.30 -14.59 11.75
CA ALA A 2 -12.25 -14.62 10.71
C ALA A 2 -12.66 -13.87 9.41
N ARG A 3 -13.91 -14.04 8.97
CA ARG A 3 -14.46 -13.30 7.82
C ARG A 3 -14.57 -11.77 8.03
N ALA A 4 -14.86 -11.31 9.25
CA ALA A 4 -14.91 -9.87 9.55
C ALA A 4 -13.50 -9.27 9.56
N LEU A 5 -12.52 -10.02 10.06
CA LEU A 5 -11.12 -9.64 10.04
C LEU A 5 -10.57 -9.55 8.61
N SER A 6 -10.88 -10.56 7.80
CA SER A 6 -10.54 -10.58 6.37
C SER A 6 -11.20 -9.43 5.61
N GLY A 7 -12.44 -9.07 5.97
CA GLY A 7 -13.15 -7.94 5.38
C GLY A 7 -12.45 -6.61 5.65
N ILE A 8 -12.05 -6.35 6.91
CA ILE A 8 -11.35 -5.11 7.29
C ILE A 8 -10.01 -5.01 6.56
N SER A 9 -9.21 -6.09 6.52
CA SER A 9 -7.94 -6.09 5.81
C SER A 9 -8.10 -5.82 4.31
N VAL A 10 -9.14 -6.35 3.68
CA VAL A 10 -9.44 -6.12 2.26
C VAL A 10 -9.88 -4.69 2.01
N SER A 11 -10.73 -4.13 2.87
CA SER A 11 -11.13 -2.72 2.77
C SER A 11 -9.93 -1.77 2.90
N LEU A 12 -9.02 -2.03 3.85
CA LEU A 12 -7.79 -1.26 4.03
C LEU A 12 -6.86 -1.37 2.82
N LEU A 13 -6.70 -2.57 2.26
CA LEU A 13 -5.88 -2.80 1.07
C LEU A 13 -6.49 -2.11 -0.16
N ALA A 14 -7.81 -2.19 -0.34
CA ALA A 14 -8.52 -1.51 -1.42
C ALA A 14 -8.36 0.02 -1.31
N LEU A 15 -8.46 0.58 -0.11
CA LEU A 15 -8.21 1.99 0.14
C LEU A 15 -6.75 2.38 -0.18
N ALA A 16 -5.79 1.55 0.21
CA ALA A 16 -4.37 1.76 -0.10
C ALA A 16 -4.11 1.76 -1.61
N VAL A 17 -4.67 0.79 -2.35
CA VAL A 17 -4.58 0.74 -3.82
C VAL A 17 -5.25 1.95 -4.45
N GLY A 18 -6.47 2.30 -4.02
CA GLY A 18 -7.20 3.44 -4.55
C GLY A 18 -6.47 4.77 -4.35
N THR A 19 -5.89 4.98 -3.17
CA THR A 19 -5.08 6.18 -2.88
C THR A 19 -3.76 6.20 -3.67
N ALA A 20 -3.11 5.06 -3.89
CA ALA A 20 -1.92 4.97 -4.75
C ALA A 20 -2.25 5.32 -6.21
N ILE A 21 -3.36 4.81 -6.75
CA ILE A 21 -3.83 5.14 -8.11
C ILE A 21 -4.22 6.62 -8.21
N ALA A 22 -4.92 7.15 -7.20
CA ALA A 22 -5.27 8.56 -7.15
C ALA A 22 -4.03 9.46 -7.12
N ALA A 23 -2.97 9.07 -6.39
CA ALA A 23 -1.70 9.78 -6.38
C ALA A 23 -1.02 9.78 -7.76
N LEU A 24 -1.04 8.64 -8.47
CA LEU A 24 -0.55 8.54 -9.86
C LEU A 24 -1.30 9.46 -10.82
N ALA A 25 -2.61 9.57 -10.67
CA ALA A 25 -3.47 10.41 -11.50
C ALA A 25 -3.49 11.89 -11.10
N SER A 26 -2.91 12.24 -9.93
CA SER A 26 -2.94 13.61 -9.43
C SER A 26 -1.88 14.47 -10.09
N ASP A 27 -2.26 15.68 -10.49
CA ASP A 27 -1.35 16.71 -11.01
C ASP A 27 -0.83 17.65 -9.92
N ARG A 28 -0.97 17.27 -8.64
CA ARG A 28 -0.62 18.10 -7.47
C ARG A 28 0.74 17.73 -6.85
N TRP A 29 1.64 17.14 -7.62
CA TRP A 29 3.02 16.99 -7.19
C TRP A 29 3.72 18.37 -7.21
N GLY A 30 4.86 18.49 -6.54
CA GLY A 30 5.59 19.75 -6.42
C GLY A 30 6.02 20.36 -7.76
N CYS A 31 6.12 19.52 -8.80
CA CYS A 31 6.39 19.90 -10.19
C CYS A 31 5.16 19.76 -11.12
N GLY A 32 3.95 19.65 -10.58
CA GLY A 32 2.71 19.42 -11.34
C GLY A 32 2.37 17.92 -11.44
N GLY A 33 2.12 17.42 -12.65
CA GLY A 33 1.86 15.99 -12.87
C GLY A 33 3.14 15.17 -12.97
N LEU A 34 3.09 13.95 -12.43
CA LEU A 34 4.22 13.01 -12.45
C LEU A 34 4.59 12.59 -13.89
N PHE A 35 3.60 12.48 -14.76
CA PHE A 35 3.75 12.12 -16.18
C PHE A 35 3.89 13.30 -17.13
N THR A 36 3.68 14.53 -16.65
CA THR A 36 3.62 15.73 -17.50
C THR A 36 4.62 16.76 -16.98
N GLY A 37 4.24 17.52 -15.95
CA GLY A 37 5.03 18.62 -15.40
C GLY A 37 6.43 18.20 -14.96
N CYS A 38 6.54 17.12 -14.18
CA CYS A 38 7.82 16.64 -13.68
C CYS A 38 8.73 16.07 -14.78
N GLN A 39 8.17 15.54 -15.87
CA GLN A 39 8.94 15.02 -17.00
C GLN A 39 9.58 16.12 -17.88
N ASN A 40 9.01 17.32 -17.88
CA ASN A 40 9.51 18.47 -18.65
C ASN A 40 10.54 19.31 -17.88
N SER A 41 10.99 18.84 -16.71
CA SER A 41 11.93 19.53 -15.84
C SER A 41 13.25 18.76 -15.70
N GLN A 42 14.21 19.33 -14.96
CA GLN A 42 15.46 18.65 -14.57
C GLN A 42 15.24 17.34 -13.79
N TRP A 43 14.03 17.11 -13.27
CA TRP A 43 13.66 15.94 -12.49
C TRP A 43 13.16 14.76 -13.33
N LYS A 44 13.28 14.81 -14.66
CA LYS A 44 12.73 13.79 -15.58
C LYS A 44 13.13 12.36 -15.22
N ALA A 45 14.42 12.12 -14.93
CA ALA A 45 14.92 10.79 -14.59
C ALA A 45 14.29 10.29 -13.28
N VAL A 46 14.30 11.12 -12.23
CA VAL A 46 13.71 10.81 -10.93
C VAL A 46 12.20 10.57 -11.04
N ALA A 47 11.48 11.47 -11.70
CA ALA A 47 10.03 11.37 -11.89
C ALA A 47 9.63 10.09 -12.65
N SER A 48 10.39 9.71 -13.70
CA SER A 48 10.14 8.46 -14.43
C SER A 48 10.39 7.22 -13.56
N GLY A 49 11.43 7.23 -12.73
CA GLY A 49 11.72 6.14 -11.79
C GLY A 49 10.65 6.01 -10.71
N VAL A 50 10.23 7.13 -10.11
CA VAL A 50 9.15 7.19 -9.12
C VAL A 50 7.83 6.70 -9.73
N ALA A 51 7.49 7.14 -10.95
CA ALA A 51 6.30 6.68 -11.65
C ALA A 51 6.34 5.16 -11.91
N GLY A 52 7.48 4.65 -12.39
CA GLY A 52 7.68 3.22 -12.61
C GLY A 52 7.52 2.39 -11.34
N LEU A 53 8.13 2.83 -10.23
CA LEU A 53 7.99 2.17 -8.93
C LEU A 53 6.56 2.23 -8.39
N MET A 54 5.85 3.34 -8.56
CA MET A 54 4.44 3.49 -8.19
C MET A 54 3.54 2.52 -8.99
N ILE A 55 3.76 2.42 -10.30
CA ILE A 55 3.00 1.50 -11.15
C ILE A 55 3.29 0.04 -10.77
N ALA A 56 4.56 -0.32 -10.60
CA ALA A 56 4.94 -1.68 -10.21
C ALA A 56 4.38 -2.07 -8.84
N GLY A 57 4.47 -1.16 -7.86
CA GLY A 57 3.95 -1.38 -6.51
C GLY A 57 2.42 -1.49 -6.47
N SER A 58 1.72 -0.58 -7.15
CA SER A 58 0.25 -0.63 -7.25
C SER A 58 -0.25 -1.87 -7.98
N ALA A 59 0.43 -2.33 -9.04
CA ALA A 59 0.11 -3.58 -9.71
C ALA A 59 0.27 -4.79 -8.77
N CYS A 60 1.36 -4.85 -8.00
CA CYS A 60 1.57 -5.91 -7.00
C CYS A 60 0.47 -5.92 -5.94
N LEU A 61 0.11 -4.75 -5.38
CA LEU A 61 -0.95 -4.66 -4.37
C LEU A 61 -2.34 -4.98 -4.95
N THR A 62 -2.59 -4.64 -6.21
CA THR A 62 -3.83 -5.02 -6.91
C THR A 62 -3.92 -6.54 -7.07
N ALA A 63 -2.81 -7.22 -7.39
CA ALA A 63 -2.77 -8.67 -7.43
C ALA A 63 -3.09 -9.29 -6.05
N VAL A 64 -2.55 -8.73 -4.96
CA VAL A 64 -2.90 -9.16 -3.59
C VAL A 64 -4.38 -8.93 -3.29
N LEU A 65 -4.94 -7.79 -3.70
CA LEU A 65 -6.36 -7.51 -3.51
C LEU A 65 -7.24 -8.55 -4.22
N ILE A 66 -6.88 -8.93 -5.45
CA ILE A 66 -7.55 -10.00 -6.19
C ILE A 66 -7.40 -11.33 -5.45
N MET A 67 -6.20 -11.66 -4.96
CA MET A 67 -5.97 -12.88 -4.18
C MET A 67 -6.87 -12.92 -2.93
N ASP A 68 -6.99 -11.80 -2.21
CA ASP A 68 -7.84 -11.72 -1.02
C ASP A 68 -9.33 -11.88 -1.34
N LEU A 69 -9.80 -11.26 -2.43
CA LEU A 69 -11.18 -11.45 -2.91
C LEU A 69 -11.46 -12.91 -3.28
N LEU A 70 -10.49 -13.60 -3.91
CA LEU A 70 -10.62 -15.02 -4.23
C LEU A 70 -10.70 -15.87 -2.97
N THR A 71 -9.92 -15.57 -1.93
CA THR A 71 -9.99 -16.30 -0.64
C THR A 71 -11.28 -16.04 0.13
N LEU A 72 -11.87 -14.85 0.00
CA LEU A 72 -13.19 -14.53 0.56
C LEU A 72 -14.31 -15.31 -0.12
N CYS A 73 -14.21 -15.50 -1.44
CA CYS A 73 -15.17 -16.28 -2.22
C CYS A 73 -14.97 -17.79 -2.08
N ASN A 74 -13.74 -18.25 -1.84
CA ASN A 74 -13.40 -19.67 -1.76
C ASN A 74 -12.28 -19.94 -0.74
N GLU A 75 -12.68 -20.39 0.45
CA GLU A 75 -11.78 -20.63 1.59
C GLU A 75 -10.79 -21.80 1.33
N ASP A 76 -11.10 -22.73 0.43
CA ASP A 76 -10.21 -23.85 0.07
C ASP A 76 -8.93 -23.41 -0.65
N ILE A 77 -8.97 -22.25 -1.32
CA ILE A 77 -7.80 -21.66 -1.97
C ILE A 77 -6.80 -21.17 -0.92
N ALA A 78 -7.28 -20.68 0.23
CA ALA A 78 -6.45 -20.18 1.31
C ALA A 78 -5.64 -21.29 2.01
N LEU A 79 -6.11 -22.54 1.98
CA LEU A 79 -5.38 -23.69 2.56
C LEU A 79 -4.16 -24.10 1.72
N ARG A 80 -4.01 -23.59 0.49
CA ARG A 80 -2.86 -23.93 -0.35
C ARG A 80 -1.62 -23.16 0.13
N PRO A 81 -0.55 -23.85 0.59
CA PRO A 81 0.62 -23.18 1.18
C PRO A 81 1.31 -22.23 0.19
N GLY A 82 1.34 -22.57 -1.09
CA GLY A 82 1.90 -21.70 -2.13
C GLY A 82 1.14 -20.38 -2.31
N PHE A 83 -0.17 -20.36 -2.06
CA PHE A 83 -1.00 -19.17 -2.22
C PHE A 83 -0.72 -18.16 -1.09
N GLY A 84 -0.62 -18.64 0.15
CA GLY A 84 -0.26 -17.80 1.30
C GLY A 84 1.13 -17.16 1.16
N VAL A 85 2.12 -17.92 0.71
CA VAL A 85 3.48 -17.40 0.48
C VAL A 85 3.49 -16.37 -0.64
N ALA A 86 2.87 -16.67 -1.79
CA ALA A 86 2.80 -15.74 -2.92
C ALA A 86 2.17 -14.41 -2.50
N ARG A 87 1.04 -14.47 -1.77
CA ARG A 87 0.36 -13.29 -1.22
C ARG A 87 1.30 -12.43 -0.38
N ILE A 88 2.02 -13.03 0.57
CA ILE A 88 2.96 -12.30 1.45
C ILE A 88 4.09 -11.68 0.63
N VAL A 89 4.63 -12.39 -0.35
CA VAL A 89 5.71 -11.90 -1.21
C VAL A 89 5.25 -10.71 -2.05
N PHE A 90 4.10 -10.80 -2.72
CA PHE A 90 3.55 -9.68 -3.49
C PHE A 90 3.22 -8.48 -2.61
N LEU A 91 2.68 -8.71 -1.41
CA LEU A 91 2.39 -7.64 -0.45
C LEU A 91 3.67 -6.94 0.01
N ALA A 92 4.71 -7.71 0.33
CA ALA A 92 6.01 -7.17 0.74
C ALA A 92 6.66 -6.37 -0.39
N ILE A 93 6.74 -6.93 -1.60
CA ILE A 93 7.31 -6.25 -2.77
C ILE A 93 6.54 -4.98 -3.10
N GLY A 94 5.21 -5.04 -3.13
CA GLY A 94 4.36 -3.87 -3.40
C GLY A 94 4.54 -2.76 -2.37
N THR A 95 4.61 -3.12 -1.08
CA THR A 95 4.80 -2.14 -0.01
C THR A 95 6.18 -1.48 -0.06
N VAL A 96 7.24 -2.28 -0.25
CA VAL A 96 8.62 -1.76 -0.31
C VAL A 96 8.80 -0.87 -1.54
N THR A 97 8.29 -1.28 -2.70
CA THR A 97 8.41 -0.48 -3.93
C THR A 97 7.68 0.85 -3.83
N LEU A 98 6.46 0.89 -3.29
CA LEU A 98 5.75 2.15 -3.04
C LEU A 98 6.49 3.03 -2.03
N LEU A 99 7.00 2.45 -0.95
CA LEU A 99 7.76 3.20 0.06
C LEU A 99 9.02 3.83 -0.54
N VAL A 100 9.77 3.06 -1.33
CA VAL A 100 10.97 3.56 -2.03
C VAL A 100 10.59 4.68 -3.01
N ALA A 101 9.49 4.54 -3.77
CA ALA A 101 9.03 5.59 -4.67
C ALA A 101 8.79 6.92 -3.94
N VAL A 102 8.09 6.88 -2.80
CA VAL A 102 7.77 8.07 -2.01
C VAL A 102 9.00 8.64 -1.31
N LEU A 103 9.92 7.80 -0.83
CA LEU A 103 11.17 8.25 -0.22
C LEU A 103 12.07 8.97 -1.24
N VAL A 104 12.26 8.37 -2.42
CA VAL A 104 13.04 8.98 -3.51
C VAL A 104 12.42 10.32 -3.93
N TYR A 105 11.10 10.38 -4.09
CA TYR A 105 10.42 11.63 -4.43
C TYR A 105 10.56 12.70 -3.33
N THR A 106 10.39 12.31 -2.07
CA THR A 106 10.50 13.23 -0.93
C THR A 106 11.93 13.75 -0.77
N ALA A 107 12.93 12.91 -0.98
CA ALA A 107 14.33 13.29 -0.88
C ALA A 107 14.75 14.28 -1.98
N GLU A 108 14.38 14.00 -3.23
CA GLU A 108 14.89 14.73 -4.38
C GLU A 108 14.03 15.95 -4.78
N VAL A 109 12.70 15.87 -4.59
CA VAL A 109 11.77 16.87 -5.15
C VAL A 109 10.92 17.54 -4.07
N GLY A 110 10.23 16.77 -3.24
CA GLY A 110 9.25 17.31 -2.30
C GLY A 110 9.86 18.03 -1.10
N GLN A 111 10.93 17.46 -0.52
CA GLN A 111 11.65 17.94 0.67
C GLN A 111 10.78 18.16 1.94
N GLN A 112 9.53 17.68 1.96
CA GLN A 112 8.59 17.81 3.08
C GLN A 112 8.72 16.65 4.09
N TRP A 113 9.91 16.48 4.68
CA TRP A 113 10.21 15.35 5.57
C TRP A 113 9.32 15.28 6.81
N SER A 114 9.06 16.41 7.47
CA SER A 114 8.22 16.44 8.68
C SER A 114 6.77 16.05 8.39
N TYR A 115 6.20 16.50 7.28
CA TYR A 115 4.85 16.13 6.86
C TYR A 115 4.76 14.63 6.56
N PHE A 116 5.73 14.10 5.82
CA PHE A 116 5.80 12.67 5.50
C PHE A 116 5.87 11.80 6.78
N LEU A 117 6.78 12.14 7.71
CA LEU A 117 6.92 11.40 8.97
C LEU A 117 5.66 11.47 9.83
N ALA A 118 4.98 12.62 9.88
CA ALA A 118 3.71 12.77 10.60
C ALA A 118 2.60 11.86 10.02
N VAL A 119 2.49 11.79 8.69
CA VAL A 119 1.53 10.91 8.00
C VAL A 119 1.87 9.44 8.26
N CYS A 120 3.15 9.04 8.13
CA CYS A 120 3.59 7.67 8.43
C CYS A 120 3.28 7.27 9.88
N SER A 121 3.58 8.14 10.85
CA SER A 121 3.27 7.91 12.27
C SER A 121 1.78 7.70 12.49
N SER A 122 0.94 8.51 11.83
CA SER A 122 -0.52 8.41 11.92
C SER A 122 -1.03 7.06 11.40
N VAL A 123 -0.56 6.63 10.23
CA VAL A 123 -0.94 5.35 9.61
C VAL A 123 -0.48 4.16 10.46
N LEU A 124 0.77 4.17 10.94
CA LEU A 124 1.29 3.12 11.82
C LEU A 124 0.49 3.02 13.12
N THR A 125 0.12 4.16 13.71
CA THR A 125 -0.71 4.19 14.92
C THR A 125 -2.09 3.58 14.67
N ILE A 126 -2.74 3.91 13.56
CA ILE A 126 -4.04 3.31 13.18
C ILE A 126 -3.89 1.78 13.05
N GLN A 127 -2.83 1.31 12.40
CA GLN A 127 -2.57 -0.13 12.26
C GLN A 127 -2.37 -0.83 13.61
N LEU A 128 -1.64 -0.21 14.54
CA LEU A 128 -1.44 -0.73 15.89
C LEU A 128 -2.76 -0.79 16.68
N VAL A 129 -3.60 0.24 16.57
CA VAL A 129 -4.92 0.26 17.22
C VAL A 129 -5.80 -0.89 16.68
N VAL A 130 -5.83 -1.08 15.36
CA VAL A 130 -6.55 -2.20 14.76
C VAL A 130 -6.03 -3.54 15.30
N MET A 131 -4.71 -3.76 15.29
CA MET A 131 -4.11 -4.99 15.83
C MET A 131 -4.42 -5.21 17.32
N ALA A 132 -4.44 -4.16 18.15
CA ALA A 132 -4.77 -4.25 19.56
C ALA A 132 -6.24 -4.67 19.80
N ILE A 133 -7.17 -4.14 18.99
CA ILE A 133 -8.59 -4.55 19.03
C ILE A 133 -8.73 -6.03 18.66
N VAL A 134 -7.99 -6.50 17.65
CA VAL A 134 -7.99 -7.90 17.24
C VAL A 134 -7.44 -8.81 18.34
N TYR A 135 -6.29 -8.44 18.91
CA TYR A 135 -5.65 -9.23 19.96
C TYR A 135 -6.54 -9.35 21.20
N SER A 136 -7.13 -8.24 21.67
CA SER A 136 -8.00 -8.22 22.86
C SER A 136 -9.30 -9.02 22.67
N THR A 137 -9.89 -8.99 21.47
CA THR A 137 -11.10 -9.78 21.16
C THR A 137 -10.82 -11.28 21.01
N CYS A 138 -9.65 -11.65 20.49
CA CYS A 138 -9.21 -13.05 20.43
C CYS A 138 -8.84 -13.61 21.80
N ALA A 139 -8.10 -12.85 22.63
CA ALA A 139 -7.71 -13.26 23.98
C ALA A 139 -8.91 -13.45 24.92
N ARG A 140 -9.96 -12.63 24.78
CA ARG A 140 -11.19 -12.78 25.57
C ARG A 140 -11.98 -14.06 25.23
N LYS A 141 -11.73 -14.68 24.08
CA LYS A 141 -12.47 -15.88 23.62
C LYS A 141 -11.80 -17.20 24.00
N SER A 142 -10.56 -17.17 24.50
CA SER A 142 -9.84 -18.36 24.99
C SER A 142 -10.01 -18.61 26.49
N GLN A 143 -10.87 -17.83 27.16
CA GLN A 143 -11.22 -17.93 28.57
C GLN A 143 -12.72 -18.19 28.70
#